data_AF-A0A9D7DXT7-F1
#
_entry.id   AF-A0A9D7DXT7-F1
#
_cell.length_a   1.000
_cell.length_b   1.000
_cell.length_c   1.000
_cell.angle_alpha   90.00
_cell.angle_beta   90.00
_cell.angle_gamma   90.00
#
_symmetry.space_group_name_H-M   'P 1'
#
loop_
_entity.id
_entity.type
_entity.pdbx_description
1 polymer ?
#
loop_
_entity_poly.entity_id
_entity_poly.type
_entity_poly.pdbx_seq_one_letter_code
_entity_poly.pdbx_strand_id
1 'polypeptide(L)'
;MIPIPVNAAHWHIVLAHFPAILLMVSTAMLVLATLWKDGRWQRVALGFIVAATISTGVVFSFGEDTEHIIEAQPDARNMEGYIHPHEELAETARNIIIPFGILILGLWWFTRKHTLLPPWAAWGAVVVMVVAISLLTNVGAAGGKINHPEVRGGAVPVLDDKGGERDDD
;
A
#
# COMPACT_ATOMS: atom_id res chain seq x y z
N MET A 1 -10.89 -29.14 7.43
CA MET A 1 -10.53 -27.76 7.02
C MET A 1 -10.81 -26.87 8.21
N ILE A 2 -9.82 -26.10 8.69
CA ILE A 2 -10.03 -25.14 9.78
C ILE A 2 -10.81 -23.96 9.17
N PRO A 3 -12.02 -23.63 9.65
CA PRO A 3 -12.76 -22.50 9.13
C PRO A 3 -12.05 -21.22 9.58
N ILE A 4 -11.37 -20.55 8.65
CA ILE A 4 -10.83 -19.21 8.88
C ILE A 4 -12.01 -18.25 8.72
N PRO A 5 -12.35 -17.43 9.72
CA PRO A 5 -13.41 -16.45 9.58
C PRO A 5 -13.06 -15.46 8.46
N VAL A 6 -13.87 -15.44 7.41
CA VAL A 6 -13.72 -14.50 6.28
C VAL A 6 -14.37 -13.18 6.69
N ASN A 7 -13.56 -12.25 7.19
CA ASN A 7 -13.98 -10.91 7.63
C ASN A 7 -13.16 -9.81 6.92
N ALA A 8 -13.34 -8.55 7.31
CA ALA A 8 -12.64 -7.42 6.69
C ALA A 8 -11.10 -7.56 6.76
N ALA A 9 -10.56 -8.01 7.90
CA ALA A 9 -9.13 -8.23 8.07
C ALA A 9 -8.56 -9.26 7.08
N HIS A 10 -9.32 -10.33 6.82
CA HIS A 10 -8.94 -11.31 5.81
C HIS A 10 -8.82 -10.68 4.42
N TRP A 11 -9.82 -9.90 4.01
CA TRP A 11 -9.81 -9.23 2.70
C TRP A 11 -8.78 -8.12 2.60
N HIS A 12 -8.55 -7.37 3.68
CA HIS A 12 -7.54 -6.32 3.74
C HIS A 12 -6.14 -6.88 3.43
N ILE A 13 -5.74 -7.98 4.08
CA ILE A 13 -4.42 -8.60 3.85
C ILE A 13 -4.31 -9.20 2.43
N VAL A 14 -5.36 -9.89 1.96
CA VAL A 14 -5.38 -10.49 0.62
C VAL A 14 -5.21 -9.45 -0.48
N LEU A 15 -5.86 -8.29 -0.33
CA LEU A 15 -5.89 -7.24 -1.35
C LEU A 15 -4.80 -6.18 -1.15
N ALA A 16 -4.18 -6.08 0.02
CA ALA A 16 -3.25 -5.00 0.40
C ALA A 16 -2.10 -4.76 -0.58
N HIS A 17 -1.67 -5.79 -1.31
CA HIS A 17 -0.54 -5.69 -2.24
C HIS A 17 -0.94 -5.20 -3.65
N PHE A 18 -2.23 -5.28 -4.00
CA PHE A 18 -2.71 -4.97 -5.36
C PHE A 18 -2.43 -3.51 -5.77
N PRO A 19 -2.73 -2.49 -4.93
CA PRO A 19 -2.49 -1.10 -5.31
C PRO A 19 -1.03 -0.84 -5.71
N ALA A 20 -0.08 -1.27 -4.88
CA ALA A 20 1.33 -1.02 -5.11
C ALA A 20 1.85 -1.72 -6.37
N ILE A 21 1.51 -3.00 -6.55
CA ILE A 21 1.97 -3.79 -7.71
C ILE A 21 1.39 -3.21 -9.01
N LEU A 22 0.10 -2.89 -9.04
CA LEU A 22 -0.54 -2.30 -10.21
C LEU A 22 0.06 -0.93 -10.56
N LEU A 23 0.38 -0.10 -9.57
CA LEU A 23 1.07 1.17 -9.79
C LEU A 23 2.49 0.98 -10.33
N MET A 24 3.28 0.05 -9.77
CA MET A 24 4.64 -0.23 -10.25
C MET A 24 4.64 -0.70 -11.71
N VAL A 25 3.79 -1.68 -12.03
CA VAL A 25 3.66 -2.21 -13.40
C VAL A 25 3.18 -1.14 -14.37
N SER A 26 2.13 -0.39 -14.01
CA SER A 26 1.60 0.66 -14.87
C SER A 26 2.58 1.80 -15.09
N THR A 27 3.38 2.17 -14.09
CA THR A 27 4.41 3.21 -14.22
C THR A 27 5.49 2.78 -15.20
N ALA A 28 6.02 1.57 -15.05
CA ALA A 28 7.02 1.02 -15.98
C ALA A 28 6.46 0.95 -17.41
N MET A 29 5.22 0.48 -17.57
CA MET A 29 4.54 0.45 -18.86
C MET A 29 4.34 1.84 -19.46
N LEU A 30 3.92 2.84 -18.66
CA LEU A 30 3.69 4.20 -19.13
C LEU A 30 4.99 4.87 -19.60
N VAL A 31 6.10 4.64 -18.89
CA VAL A 31 7.44 5.09 -19.28
C VAL A 31 7.82 4.50 -20.63
N LEU A 32 7.78 3.17 -20.76
CA LEU A 32 8.15 2.48 -22.01
C LEU A 32 7.26 2.90 -23.18
N ALA A 33 5.94 2.97 -22.97
CA ALA A 33 4.98 3.38 -23.98
C ALA A 33 5.21 4.83 -24.44
N THR A 34 5.62 5.71 -23.52
CA THR A 34 5.92 7.11 -23.83
C THR A 34 7.23 7.24 -24.62
N LEU A 35 8.25 6.46 -24.26
CA LEU A 35 9.52 6.42 -25.01
C LEU A 35 9.32 5.86 -26.43
N TRP A 36 8.50 4.83 -26.58
CA TRP A 36 8.15 4.25 -27.89
C TRP A 36 7.11 5.05 -28.67
N LYS A 37 6.51 6.06 -28.05
CA LYS A 37 5.43 6.87 -28.64
C LYS A 37 4.25 6.01 -29.09
N ASP A 38 3.87 5.00 -28.30
CA ASP A 38 2.75 4.10 -28.57
C ASP A 38 1.52 4.44 -27.71
N GLY A 39 0.53 5.08 -28.33
CA GLY A 39 -0.73 5.45 -27.68
C GLY A 39 -1.60 4.26 -27.24
N ARG A 40 -1.42 3.08 -27.83
CA ARG A 40 -2.12 1.84 -27.39
C ARG A 40 -1.56 1.40 -26.05
N TRP A 41 -0.24 1.31 -25.92
CA TRP A 41 0.40 0.93 -24.66
C TRP A 41 0.22 1.98 -23.56
N GLN A 42 0.21 3.27 -23.91
CA GLN A 42 -0.13 4.33 -22.94
C GLN A 42 -1.55 4.13 -22.40
N ARG A 43 -2.54 3.83 -23.25
CA ARG A 43 -3.90 3.55 -22.80
C ARG A 43 -3.99 2.32 -21.90
N VAL A 44 -3.23 1.26 -22.19
CA VAL A 44 -3.19 0.08 -21.31
C VAL A 44 -2.60 0.46 -19.95
N ALA A 45 -1.49 1.19 -19.92
CA ALA A 45 -0.87 1.67 -18.69
C ALA A 45 -1.84 2.54 -17.85
N LEU A 46 -2.53 3.50 -18.48
CA LEU A 46 -3.56 4.30 -17.81
C LEU A 46 -4.69 3.42 -17.25
N GLY A 47 -5.08 2.35 -17.95
CA GLY A 47 -6.09 1.40 -17.46
C GLY A 47 -5.65 0.66 -16.20
N PHE A 48 -4.37 0.28 -16.10
CA PHE A 48 -3.82 -0.30 -14.88
C PHE A 48 -3.75 0.71 -13.74
N ILE A 49 -3.46 1.99 -14.01
CA ILE A 49 -3.53 3.05 -12.99
C ILE A 49 -4.97 3.17 -12.46
N VAL A 50 -5.99 3.16 -13.33
CA VAL A 50 -7.41 3.16 -12.90
C VAL A 50 -7.73 1.94 -12.04
N ALA A 51 -7.28 0.75 -12.44
CA ALA A 51 -7.46 -0.47 -11.64
C ALA A 51 -6.78 -0.36 -10.27
N ALA A 52 -5.57 0.20 -10.22
CA ALA A 52 -4.86 0.46 -8.96
C ALA A 52 -5.66 1.42 -8.06
N THR A 53 -6.19 2.52 -8.62
CA THR A 53 -7.03 3.46 -7.88
C THR A 53 -8.25 2.80 -7.26
N ILE A 54 -8.96 1.96 -8.02
CA ILE A 54 -10.12 1.21 -7.51
C ILE A 54 -9.67 0.29 -6.38
N SER A 55 -8.56 -0.45 -6.57
CA SER A 55 -8.03 -1.33 -5.54
C SER A 55 -7.61 -0.59 -4.27
N THR A 56 -7.05 0.63 -4.37
CA THR A 56 -6.74 1.48 -3.21
C THR A 56 -8.00 1.79 -2.40
N GLY A 57 -9.08 2.20 -3.06
CA GLY A 57 -10.35 2.48 -2.39
C GLY A 57 -10.92 1.25 -1.68
N VAL A 58 -10.90 0.09 -2.33
CA VAL A 58 -11.39 -1.17 -1.75
C VAL A 58 -10.55 -1.60 -0.54
N VAL A 59 -9.22 -1.61 -0.66
CA VAL A 59 -8.32 -2.00 0.43
C VAL A 59 -8.43 -1.05 1.62
N PHE A 60 -8.53 0.26 1.36
CA PHE A 60 -8.65 1.27 2.41
C PHE A 60 -9.93 1.07 3.22
N SER A 61 -11.07 0.84 2.55
CA SER A 61 -12.35 0.56 3.23
C SER A 61 -12.29 -0.70 4.09
N PHE A 62 -11.67 -1.78 3.61
CA PHE A 62 -11.44 -2.96 4.47
C PHE A 62 -10.46 -2.68 5.62
N GLY A 63 -9.58 -1.69 5.48
CA GLY A 63 -8.64 -1.26 6.52
C GLY A 63 -9.35 -0.61 7.69
N GLU A 64 -10.25 0.34 7.42
CA GLU A 64 -11.11 0.98 8.44
C GLU A 64 -11.94 -0.06 9.21
N ASP A 65 -12.59 -0.99 8.49
CA ASP A 65 -13.33 -2.08 9.13
C ASP A 65 -12.42 -3.01 9.97
N THR A 66 -11.16 -3.20 9.54
CA THR A 66 -10.18 -4.02 10.26
C THR A 66 -9.73 -3.35 11.54
N GLU A 67 -9.52 -2.04 11.51
CA GLU A 67 -9.17 -1.25 12.68
C GLU A 67 -10.25 -1.38 13.76
N HIS A 68 -11.53 -1.19 13.41
CA HIS A 68 -12.63 -1.38 14.37
C HIS A 68 -12.67 -2.78 15.00
N ILE A 69 -12.32 -3.82 14.24
CA ILE A 69 -12.21 -5.19 14.76
C ILE A 69 -11.03 -5.33 15.74
N ILE A 70 -9.91 -4.65 15.48
CA ILE A 70 -8.73 -4.67 16.35
C ILE A 70 -8.99 -3.85 17.62
N GLU A 71 -9.56 -2.65 17.50
CA GLU A 71 -9.87 -1.75 18.62
C GLU A 71 -10.86 -2.36 19.62
N ALA A 72 -11.72 -3.27 19.19
CA ALA A 72 -12.65 -4.00 20.06
C ALA A 72 -11.94 -5.02 20.97
N GLN A 73 -10.64 -5.28 20.78
CA GLN A 73 -9.89 -6.27 21.55
C GLN A 73 -9.31 -5.68 22.85
N PRO A 74 -9.22 -6.47 23.95
CA PRO A 74 -8.76 -5.97 25.25
C PRO A 74 -7.34 -5.37 25.24
N ASP A 75 -6.50 -5.77 24.30
CA ASP A 75 -5.09 -5.39 24.17
C ASP A 75 -4.81 -4.36 23.07
N ALA A 76 -5.85 -3.85 22.39
CA ALA A 76 -5.72 -2.92 21.27
C ALA A 76 -4.86 -1.69 21.58
N ARG A 77 -4.96 -1.16 22.80
CA ARG A 77 -4.19 0.01 23.27
C ARG A 77 -2.67 -0.18 23.18
N ASN A 78 -2.18 -1.41 23.27
CA ASN A 78 -0.75 -1.71 23.13
C ASN A 78 -0.27 -1.65 21.68
N MET A 79 -1.20 -1.73 20.72
CA MET A 79 -0.92 -1.75 19.28
C MET A 79 -1.18 -0.41 18.59
N GLU A 80 -1.89 0.52 19.25
CA GLU A 80 -2.26 1.84 18.72
C GLU A 80 -1.06 2.63 18.17
N GLY A 81 0.10 2.58 18.85
CA GLY A 81 1.34 3.22 18.40
C GLY A 81 1.93 2.65 17.09
N TYR A 82 1.39 1.55 16.57
CA TYR A 82 1.75 0.96 15.28
C TYR A 82 0.60 1.03 14.26
N ILE A 83 -0.65 0.92 14.72
CA ILE A 83 -1.85 1.00 13.87
C ILE A 83 -2.04 2.42 13.34
N HIS A 84 -2.02 3.42 14.23
CA HIS A 84 -2.31 4.80 13.84
C HIS A 84 -1.31 5.37 12.80
N PRO A 85 0.02 5.16 12.91
CA PRO A 85 0.95 5.57 11.85
C PRO A 85 0.74 4.84 10.51
N HIS A 86 0.29 3.58 10.53
CA HIS A 86 -0.04 2.86 9.29
C HIS A 86 -1.29 3.45 8.64
N GLU A 87 -2.31 3.74 9.42
CA GLU A 87 -3.56 4.37 8.99
C GLU A 87 -3.31 5.77 8.41
N GLU A 88 -2.58 6.64 9.11
CA GLU A 88 -2.27 8.01 8.65
C GLU A 88 -1.52 8.01 7.30
N LEU A 89 -0.55 7.10 7.14
CA LEU A 89 0.14 6.91 5.88
C LEU A 89 -0.79 6.38 4.79
N ALA A 90 -1.70 5.45 5.12
CA ALA A 90 -2.66 4.87 4.19
C ALA A 90 -3.65 5.93 3.72
N GLU A 91 -4.12 6.80 4.62
CA GLU A 91 -4.97 7.94 4.32
C GLU A 91 -4.24 8.94 3.42
N THR A 92 -2.98 9.26 3.72
CA THR A 92 -2.17 10.15 2.88
C THR A 92 -2.02 9.59 1.46
N ALA A 93 -1.73 8.29 1.33
CA ALA A 93 -1.65 7.62 0.04
C ALA A 93 -2.98 7.64 -0.70
N ARG A 94 -4.10 7.33 -0.02
CA ARG A 94 -5.47 7.38 -0.56
C ARG A 94 -5.80 8.77 -1.09
N ASN A 95 -5.51 9.81 -0.31
CA ASN A 95 -5.80 11.21 -0.64
C ASN A 95 -5.03 11.72 -1.86
N ILE A 96 -3.94 11.06 -2.24
CA ILE A 96 -3.21 11.33 -3.49
C ILE A 96 -3.73 10.45 -4.63
N ILE A 97 -3.86 9.14 -4.40
CA ILE A 97 -4.18 8.16 -5.45
C ILE A 97 -5.60 8.33 -5.97
N ILE A 98 -6.60 8.56 -5.09
CA ILE A 98 -8.00 8.62 -5.52
C ILE A 98 -8.29 9.83 -6.41
N PRO A 99 -7.98 11.08 -6.00
CA PRO A 99 -8.24 12.24 -6.86
C PRO A 99 -7.46 12.17 -8.17
N PHE A 100 -6.21 11.73 -8.12
CA PHE A 100 -5.40 11.56 -9.32
C PHE A 100 -5.93 10.46 -10.23
N GLY A 101 -6.42 9.36 -9.67
CA GLY A 101 -7.04 8.27 -10.43
C GLY A 101 -8.31 8.69 -11.16
N ILE A 102 -9.11 9.60 -10.58
CA ILE A 102 -10.27 10.20 -11.26
C ILE A 102 -9.83 11.02 -12.47
N LEU A 103 -8.75 11.81 -12.35
CA LEU A 103 -8.15 12.52 -13.48
C LEU A 103 -7.67 11.55 -14.57
N ILE A 104 -6.98 10.47 -14.16
CA ILE A 104 -6.47 9.44 -15.06
C ILE A 104 -7.59 8.69 -15.76
N LEU A 105 -8.74 8.45 -15.11
CA LEU A 105 -9.93 7.88 -15.74
C LEU A 105 -10.41 8.76 -16.91
N GLY A 106 -10.37 10.08 -16.74
CA GLY A 106 -10.64 11.04 -17.83
C GLY A 106 -9.64 10.92 -18.99
N LEU A 107 -8.34 10.84 -18.69
CA LEU A 107 -7.29 10.65 -19.71
C LEU A 107 -7.39 9.30 -20.41
N TRP A 108 -7.75 8.24 -19.67
CA TRP A 108 -8.00 6.91 -20.21
C TRP A 108 -9.22 6.89 -21.14
N TRP A 109 -10.27 7.65 -20.82
CA TRP A 109 -11.40 7.86 -21.71
C TRP A 109 -11.02 8.65 -22.96
N PHE A 110 -10.23 9.71 -22.82
CA PHE A 110 -9.78 10.54 -23.95
C PHE A 110 -8.91 9.76 -24.94
N THR A 111 -8.03 8.89 -24.45
CA THR A 111 -7.11 8.08 -25.27
C THR A 111 -7.77 6.88 -25.97
N ARG A 112 -9.11 6.78 -25.94
CA ARG A 112 -9.84 5.64 -26.54
C ARG A 112 -9.67 5.48 -28.04
N LYS A 113 -9.37 6.55 -28.74
CA LYS A 113 -9.03 6.53 -30.17
C LYS A 113 -7.56 6.23 -30.44
N HIS A 114 -6.83 5.72 -29.44
CA HIS A 114 -5.40 5.46 -29.47
C HIS A 114 -4.56 6.71 -29.74
N THR A 115 -5.06 7.86 -29.30
CA THR A 115 -4.33 9.13 -29.37
C THR A 115 -3.16 9.09 -28.40
N LEU A 116 -2.01 9.56 -28.86
CA LEU A 116 -0.82 9.70 -28.04
C LEU A 116 -1.06 10.79 -26.99
N LEU A 117 -0.72 10.51 -25.73
CA LEU A 117 -0.75 11.53 -24.68
C LEU A 117 0.31 12.60 -24.96
N PRO A 118 0.01 13.87 -24.67
CA PRO A 118 1.04 14.90 -24.60
C PRO A 118 2.16 14.48 -23.63
N PRO A 119 3.45 14.68 -23.97
CA PRO A 119 4.57 14.25 -23.12
C PRO A 119 4.50 14.79 -21.70
N TRP A 120 4.07 16.04 -21.51
CA TRP A 120 3.93 16.65 -20.18
C TRP A 120 2.89 15.92 -19.32
N ALA A 121 1.79 15.42 -19.91
CA ALA A 121 0.76 14.69 -19.20
C ALA A 121 1.25 13.28 -18.82
N ALA A 122 1.93 12.59 -19.75
CA ALA A 122 2.51 11.28 -19.50
C ALA A 122 3.58 11.32 -18.40
N TRP A 123 4.55 12.24 -18.51
CA TRP A 123 5.61 12.39 -17.52
C TRP A 123 5.10 12.95 -16.19
N GLY A 124 4.12 13.85 -16.22
CA GLY A 124 3.43 14.30 -15.01
C GLY A 124 2.78 13.14 -14.26
N ALA A 125 2.12 12.23 -14.97
CA ALA A 125 1.56 11.03 -14.37
C ALA A 125 2.64 10.11 -13.79
N VAL A 126 3.74 9.87 -14.49
CA VAL A 126 4.86 9.08 -13.97
C VAL A 126 5.38 9.65 -12.65
N VAL A 127 5.58 10.97 -12.54
CA VAL A 127 6.04 11.61 -11.29
C VAL A 127 5.07 11.36 -10.15
N VAL A 128 3.77 11.56 -10.36
CA VAL A 128 2.76 11.31 -9.31
C VAL A 128 2.73 9.83 -8.92
N MET A 129 2.87 8.90 -9.88
CA MET A 129 2.90 7.47 -9.57
C MET A 129 4.14 7.06 -8.77
N VAL A 130 5.32 7.63 -9.05
CA VAL A 130 6.52 7.40 -8.23
C VAL A 130 6.31 7.86 -6.79
N VAL A 131 5.67 9.02 -6.59
CA VAL A 131 5.31 9.50 -5.25
C VAL A 131 4.32 8.56 -4.58
N ALA A 132 3.26 8.15 -5.28
CA ALA A 132 2.26 7.22 -4.76
C ALA A 132 2.85 5.85 -4.39
N ILE A 133 3.74 5.29 -5.21
CA ILE A 133 4.45 4.03 -4.91
C ILE A 133 5.32 4.18 -3.66
N SER A 134 6.02 5.30 -3.53
CA SER A 134 6.84 5.58 -2.33
C SER A 134 5.98 5.63 -1.06
N LEU A 135 4.81 6.29 -1.13
CA LEU A 135 3.87 6.32 -0.02
C LEU A 135 3.33 4.93 0.32
N LEU A 136 2.87 4.16 -0.67
CA LEU A 136 2.38 2.79 -0.44
C LEU A 136 3.48 1.86 0.11
N THR A 137 4.74 2.08 -0.28
CA THR A 137 5.88 1.36 0.31
C THR A 137 6.03 1.68 1.79
N ASN A 138 5.89 2.95 2.18
CA ASN A 138 5.90 3.36 3.58
C ASN A 138 4.69 2.82 4.35
N VAL A 139 3.50 2.78 3.74
CA VAL A 139 2.30 2.15 4.31
C VAL A 139 2.56 0.67 4.61
N GLY A 140 3.15 -0.06 3.66
CA GLY A 140 3.53 -1.46 3.84
C GLY A 140 4.59 -1.66 4.94
N ALA A 141 5.59 -0.78 5.01
CA ALA A 141 6.60 -0.82 6.06
C ALA A 141 6.02 -0.55 7.46
N ALA A 142 5.09 0.40 7.58
CA ALA A 142 4.36 0.66 8.82
C ALA A 142 3.43 -0.52 9.19
N GLY A 143 2.70 -1.07 8.21
CA GLY A 143 1.83 -2.23 8.41
C GLY A 143 2.60 -3.48 8.83
N GLY A 144 3.82 -3.66 8.31
CA GLY A 144 4.73 -4.71 8.77
C GLY A 144 4.97 -4.66 10.27
N LYS A 145 5.18 -3.47 10.85
CA LYS A 145 5.37 -3.30 12.30
C LYS A 145 4.15 -3.72 13.13
N ILE A 146 2.95 -3.81 12.57
CA ILE A 146 1.75 -4.26 13.31
C ILE A 146 1.87 -5.75 13.66
N ASN A 147 2.24 -6.60 12.71
CA ASN A 147 2.26 -8.06 12.90
C ASN A 147 3.67 -8.68 12.98
N HIS A 148 4.71 -7.90 12.69
CA HIS A 148 6.11 -8.33 12.74
C HIS A 148 6.87 -7.58 13.84
N PRO A 149 6.88 -8.06 15.10
CA PRO A 149 7.65 -7.44 16.17
C PRO A 149 9.16 -7.40 15.86
N GLU A 150 9.66 -8.32 15.05
CA GLU A 150 11.06 -8.39 14.61
C GLU A 150 11.52 -7.17 13.83
N VAL A 151 10.62 -6.42 13.17
CA VAL A 151 10.96 -5.19 12.43
C VAL A 151 10.78 -3.90 13.24
N ARG A 152 10.34 -3.99 14.50
CA ARG A 152 10.11 -2.82 15.36
C ARG A 152 11.40 -2.19 15.90
N GLY A 153 12.52 -2.91 15.81
CA GLY A 153 13.81 -2.46 16.34
C GLY A 153 13.84 -2.48 17.86
N GLY A 154 14.29 -3.60 18.44
CA GLY A 154 14.52 -3.76 19.86
C GLY A 154 15.50 -4.89 20.09
N ALA A 155 16.63 -4.59 20.73
CA ALA A 155 17.60 -5.60 21.15
C ALA A 155 16.89 -6.64 22.01
N VAL A 156 17.13 -7.92 21.70
CA VAL A 156 16.90 -9.01 22.66
C VAL A 156 17.55 -8.56 23.97
N PRO A 157 16.83 -8.47 25.10
CA PRO A 157 17.49 -8.32 26.38
C PRO A 157 18.41 -9.54 26.49
N VAL A 158 19.72 -9.31 26.38
CA VAL A 158 20.69 -10.30 26.85
C VAL A 158 20.32 -10.49 28.30
N LEU A 159 19.71 -11.63 28.61
CA LEU A 159 19.51 -12.04 29.98
C LEU A 159 20.90 -11.98 30.60
N ASP A 160 21.11 -11.05 31.53
CA ASP A 160 22.27 -11.03 32.40
C ASP A 160 22.20 -12.35 33.17
N ASP A 161 22.91 -13.35 32.66
CA ASP A 161 23.19 -14.59 33.36
C ASP A 161 24.09 -14.22 34.54
N LYS A 162 23.47 -13.69 35.60
CA LYS A 162 24.06 -13.72 36.92
C LYS A 162 24.07 -15.18 37.33
N GLY A 163 25.13 -15.84 36.90
CA GLY A 163 25.52 -17.17 37.32
C GLY A 163 25.35 -17.28 38.83
N GLY A 164 24.61 -18.30 39.24
CA GLY A 164 24.52 -18.68 40.64
C GLY A 164 25.91 -19.00 41.14
N GLU A 165 26.45 -18.12 41.99
CA GLU A 165 27.40 -18.54 43.02
C GLU A 165 26.66 -19.54 43.90
N ARG A 166 27.06 -20.81 43.74
CA ARG A 166 26.85 -21.82 44.76
C ARG A 166 27.86 -21.51 45.84
N ASP A 167 27.39 -21.00 46.96
CA ASP A 167 28.14 -21.01 48.20
C ASP A 167 28.23 -22.49 48.64
N ASP A 168 29.41 -23.07 48.45
CA ASP A 168 29.82 -24.33 49.05
C ASP A 168 30.20 -24.05 50.51
N ASP A 169 29.32 -24.37 51.46
CA ASP A 169 29.62 -24.56 52.90
C ASP A 169 28.95 -25.85 53.43
#